data_AF-A0A357ARF7-F1
#
_entry.id   AF-A0A357ARF7-F1
#
_cell.length_a   1.000
_cell.length_b   1.000
_cell.length_c   1.000
_cell.angle_alpha   90.00
_cell.angle_beta   90.00
_cell.angle_gamma   90.00
#
_symmetry.space_group_name_H-M   'P 1'
#
loop_
_entity.id
_entity.type
_entity.pdbx_description
1 polymer ?
#
loop_
_entity_poly.entity_id
_entity_poly.type
_entity_poly.pdbx_seq_one_letter_code
_entity_poly.pdbx_strand_id
1 'polypeptide(L)' 'MDEYEVIRIDEMDFGCEGRPDNEGGKVLVKLKSLKDGSIDAIPYLDKELYAKNINEGDVVLLEEKGKSITLNKKEQ' A
#
# COMPACT_ATOMS: atom_id res chain seq x y z
N MET A 1 5.43 10.87 -11.47
CA MET A 1 4.69 10.48 -10.26
C MET A 1 3.26 10.37 -10.70
N ASP A 2 2.73 9.16 -10.63
CA ASP A 2 1.38 8.87 -11.07
C ASP A 2 0.48 8.76 -9.83
N GLU A 3 -0.75 9.24 -9.95
CA GLU A 3 -1.71 9.29 -8.87
C GLU A 3 -2.58 8.04 -8.86
N TYR A 4 -2.72 7.45 -7.68
CA TYR A 4 -3.51 6.25 -7.47
C TYR A 4 -4.44 6.42 -6.29
N GLU A 5 -5.64 5.88 -6.39
CA GLU A 5 -6.56 5.71 -5.26
C GLU A 5 -6.31 4.35 -4.62
N VAL A 6 -6.16 4.31 -3.29
CA VAL A 6 -6.11 3.07 -2.53
C VAL A 6 -7.52 2.50 -2.46
N ILE A 7 -7.84 1.53 -3.31
CA ILE A 7 -9.19 0.97 -3.38
C ILE A 7 -9.41 -0.17 -2.37
N ARG A 8 -8.33 -0.83 -1.93
CA ARG A 8 -8.40 -1.89 -0.94
C ARG A 8 -7.05 -2.21 -0.31
N ILE A 9 -7.03 -2.60 0.96
CA ILE A 9 -5.85 -3.17 1.64
C ILE A 9 -6.24 -4.56 2.17
N ASP A 10 -5.67 -5.61 1.59
CA ASP A 10 -5.90 -6.99 2.05
C ASP A 10 -4.74 -7.44 2.95
N GLU A 11 -5.05 -7.87 4.17
CA GLU A 11 -4.09 -8.49 5.07
C GLU A 11 -3.62 -9.84 4.48
N MET A 12 -2.31 -10.04 4.35
CA MET A 12 -1.80 -11.36 3.97
C MET A 12 -1.86 -12.27 5.18
N ASP A 13 -2.92 -13.05 5.26
CA ASP A 13 -3.14 -14.09 6.27
C ASP A 13 -2.05 -15.17 6.15
N PHE A 14 -0.92 -14.93 6.82
CA PHE A 14 0.05 -15.98 7.10
C PHE A 14 -0.38 -16.57 8.44
N GLY A 15 -0.87 -17.81 8.41
CA GLY A 15 -1.56 -18.47 9.51
C GLY A 15 -0.98 -18.26 10.91
N CYS A 16 -1.88 -18.29 11.89
CA CYS A 16 -1.70 -18.00 13.32
C CYS A 16 -0.62 -18.78 14.09
N GLU A 17 0.16 -19.68 13.49
CA GLU A 17 1.19 -20.42 14.22
C GLU A 17 2.51 -19.64 14.29
N GLY A 18 2.57 -18.68 15.23
CA GLY A 18 3.84 -18.25 15.83
C GLY A 18 4.61 -17.14 15.13
N ARG A 19 3.93 -16.09 14.63
CA ARG A 19 4.66 -14.87 14.25
C ARG A 19 5.06 -14.06 15.49
N PRO A 20 6.33 -13.68 15.65
CA PRO A 20 6.73 -12.74 16.70
C PRO A 20 5.99 -11.41 16.50
N ASP A 21 5.45 -10.85 17.58
CA ASP A 21 4.64 -9.61 17.66
C ASP A 21 5.17 -8.36 16.91
N ASN A 22 6.38 -8.39 16.35
CA ASN A 22 7.08 -7.21 15.85
C ASN A 22 7.50 -7.23 14.38
N GLU A 23 7.20 -8.28 13.62
CA GLU A 23 7.43 -8.26 12.16
C GLU A 23 6.16 -7.79 11.44
N GLY A 24 5.98 -6.47 11.40
CA GLY A 24 4.86 -5.80 10.73
C GLY A 24 4.54 -6.47 9.39
N GLY A 25 3.34 -7.06 9.33
CA GLY A 25 2.90 -7.88 8.21
C GLY A 25 3.03 -7.14 6.88
N LYS A 26 3.33 -7.89 5.82
CA LYS A 26 3.09 -7.37 4.47
C LYS A 26 1.59 -7.47 4.19
N VAL A 27 1.02 -6.40 3.66
CA VAL A 27 -0.35 -6.34 3.17
C VAL A 27 -0.32 -6.18 1.65
N LEU A 28 -1.39 -6.57 0.98
CA LEU A 28 -1.56 -6.34 -0.45
C LEU A 28 -2.39 -5.07 -0.65
N VAL A 29 -1.74 -4.02 -1.18
CA VAL A 29 -2.40 -2.74 -1.46
C VAL A 29 -2.87 -2.74 -2.91
N LYS A 30 -4.19 -2.61 -3.11
CA LYS A 30 -4.79 -2.45 -4.43
C LYS A 30 -4.92 -0.96 -4.73
N LEU A 31 -4.31 -0.55 -5.84
CA LEU A 31 -4.18 0.82 -6.30
C LEU A 31 -4.89 0.96 -7.63
N LYS A 32 -5.77 1.95 -7.76
CA LYS A 32 -6.41 2.30 -9.02
C LYS A 32 -5.79 3.57 -9.58
N SER A 33 -5.22 3.49 -10.77
CA SER A 33 -4.65 4.64 -11.46
C SER A 33 -5.75 5.66 -11.76
N LEU A 34 -5.57 6.91 -11.33
CA LEU A 34 -6.50 8.00 -11.65
C LEU A 34 -6.38 8.49 -13.10
N LYS A 35 -5.31 8.08 -13.80
CA LYS A 35 -5.04 8.47 -15.20
C LYS A 35 -5.81 7.62 -16.21
N ASP A 36 -5.80 6.30 -16.02
CA ASP A 36 -6.34 5.33 -16.99
C ASP A 36 -7.39 4.39 -16.38
N GLY A 37 -7.51 4.35 -15.05
CA GLY A 37 -8.44 3.46 -14.35
C GLY A 37 -7.92 2.03 -14.17
N SER A 38 -6.71 1.73 -14.66
CA SER A 38 -6.00 0.46 -14.44
C SER A 38 -5.84 0.16 -12.94
N ILE A 39 -5.91 -1.12 -12.57
CA ILE A 39 -5.81 -1.58 -11.18
C ILE A 39 -4.55 -2.43 -11.02
N ASP A 40 -3.71 -2.03 -10.08
CA ASP A 40 -2.48 -2.72 -9.70
C ASP A 40 -2.57 -3.19 -8.25
N ALA A 41 -1.89 -4.27 -7.92
CA ALA A 41 -1.81 -4.79 -6.56
C ALA A 41 -0.34 -4.98 -6.18
N ILE A 42 0.11 -4.26 -5.15
CA ILE A 42 1.51 -4.30 -4.71
C ILE A 42 1.62 -4.76 -3.25
N PRO A 43 2.57 -5.65 -2.93
CA PRO A 43 2.89 -5.97 -1.55
C PRO A 43 3.56 -4.76 -0.89
N TYR A 44 3.02 -4.30 0.24
CA TYR A 44 3.55 -3.17 1.00
C TYR A 44 3.61 -3.51 2.50
N LEU A 45 4.48 -2.82 3.24
CA LEU A 45 4.59 -3.02 4.68
C LEU A 45 3.45 -2.29 5.40
N ASP A 46 2.71 -3.02 6.24
CA ASP A 46 1.60 -2.45 7.03
C ASP A 46 2.05 -1.26 7.87
N LYS A 47 3.17 -1.42 8.60
CA LYS A 47 3.75 -0.36 9.43
C LYS A 47 4.03 0.94 8.67
N GLU A 48 4.38 0.85 7.38
CA GLU A 48 4.69 2.02 6.56
C GLU A 48 3.41 2.74 6.14
N LEU A 49 2.33 2.00 5.84
CA LEU A 49 1.00 2.58 5.59
C LEU A 49 0.51 3.30 6.84
N TYR A 50 0.63 2.65 8.00
CA TYR A 50 0.23 3.22 9.29
C TYR A 50 1.02 4.50 9.61
N ALA A 51 2.35 4.46 9.46
CA ALA A 51 3.22 5.62 9.70
C ALA A 51 2.91 6.81 8.76
N LYS A 52 2.48 6.53 7.53
CA LYS A 52 2.09 7.54 6.53
C LYS A 52 0.60 7.88 6.55
N ASN A 53 -0.17 7.28 7.46
CA ASN A 53 -1.62 7.44 7.59
C ASN A 53 -2.37 7.20 6.26
N ILE A 54 -1.95 6.19 5.50
CA ILE A 54 -2.56 5.80 4.23
C ILE A 54 -3.65 4.75 4.52
N ASN A 55 -4.90 5.06 4.17
CA ASN A 55 -6.06 4.19 4.34
C ASN A 55 -6.76 3.96 3.00
N GLU A 56 -7.72 3.05 2.99
CA GLU A 56 -8.63 2.86 1.86
C GLU A 56 -9.41 4.15 1.56
N GLY A 57 -9.48 4.53 0.29
CA GLY A 57 -10.04 5.78 -0.20
C GLY A 57 -9.04 6.94 -0.27
N ASP A 58 -7.84 6.82 0.30
CA ASP A 58 -6.81 7.86 0.15
C ASP A 58 -6.20 7.86 -1.26
N VAL A 59 -5.88 9.06 -1.74
CA VAL A 59 -5.08 9.25 -2.96
C VAL A 59 -3.61 9.29 -2.60
N VAL A 60 -2.82 8.48 -3.28
CA VAL A 60 -1.37 8.34 -3.08
C VAL A 60 -0.62 8.59 -4.38
N LEU A 61 0.60 9.12 -4.23
CA LEU A 61 1.60 9.20 -5.29
C LEU A 61 2.48 7.96 -5.22
N LEU A 62 2.52 7.21 -6.32
CA LEU A 62 3.44 6.09 -6.47
C LEU A 62 4.75 6.61 -7.07
N GLU A 63 5.84 6.44 -6.32
CA GLU A 63 7.20 6.68 -6.79
C GLU A 63 7.95 5.35 -6.92
N GLU A 64 8.30 4.99 -8.15
CA GLU A 64 9.16 3.85 -8.45
C GLU A 64 10.60 4.33 -8.66
N LYS A 65 11.51 3.91 -7.78
CA LYS A 65 12.96 4.15 -7.90
C LYS A 65 13.69 2.82 -8.02
N GLY A 66 13.87 2.37 -9.26
CA GLY A 66 14.54 1.10 -9.57
C GLY A 66 13.70 -0.09 -9.10
N LYS A 67 14.12 -0.77 -8.04
CA LYS A 67 13.37 -1.91 -7.44
C LYS A 67 12.54 -1.51 -6.21
N SER A 68 12.56 -0.24 -5.82
CA SER A 68 11.88 0.25 -4.62
C SER A 68 10.64 1.04 -5.01
N ILE A 69 9.49 0.65 -4.45
CA ILE A 69 8.22 1.36 -4.60
C ILE A 69 7.94 2.11 -3.31
N THR A 70 7.61 3.39 -3.41
CA THR A 70 7.22 4.24 -2.27
C THR A 70 5.85 4.83 -2.53
N LEU A 71 4.96 4.71 -1.53
CA LEU A 71 3.66 5.37 -1.52
C LEU A 71 3.75 6.62 -0.65
N ASN A 72 3.25 7.75 -1.14
CA ASN A 72 3.12 8.98 -0.37
C ASN A 72 1.69 9.46 -0.45
N LYS A 73 1.06 9.69 0.71
CA LYS A 73 -0.28 10.28 0.77
C LYS A 73 -0.25 11.65 0.13
N LYS A 74 -1.17 11.91 -0.80
CA LYS A 74 -1.40 13.24 -1.34
C LYS A 74 -2.22 14.01 -0.30
N GLU A 75 -1.60 14.97 0.37
CA GLU A 75 -2.34 15.92 1.20
C GLU A 75 -3.27 16.74 0.29
N GLN A 76 -4.56 16.83 0.64
CA GLN A 76 -5.55 17.64 -0.07
C GLN A 76 -5.44 19.11 0.31
#